data_AF-A0A4Q6BQL9-F1
#
_entry.id   AF-A0A4Q6BQL9-F1
#
_cell.length_a   1.000
_cell.length_b   1.000
_cell.length_c   1.000
_cell.angle_alpha   90.00
_cell.angle_beta   90.00
_cell.angle_gamma   90.00
#
_symmetry.space_group_name_H-M   'P 1'
#
loop_
_entity.id
_entity.type
_entity.pdbx_description
1 polymer ?
#
loop_
_entity_poly.entity_id
_entity_poly.type
_entity_poly.pdbx_seq_one_letter_code
_entity_poly.pdbx_strand_id
1 'polypeptide(L)'
;MDRLLQLTPERKGERRNDPRFHIGWQHVGTKLERATERAKDDSDHAALRHIKAATKALSVRRTKPHPKIAAVSEAIRPLLDAGEKVLVFCHHRATASELLGALERSLKAASDSRSGPPEKVWRAAWESLLPSKDALVAPIIDWLSTPGLRWQIGGWLGKPASTAKALADQFATIRPRNVPSGVPTILEAATTLTESLLDTQSTSTRALLKSIVKGTHTFGGKASRFPGRLNDGLRAMGAWDHDGHGEPPKTLYTGKPDIVLALFNSPFGPDVLVTTDRLSEGVDLHRCCRYLIHYELDPSPVRTLQRNGRVRRVGSWAALTGQPICYAYPTFGGTRDEKAVGIMRQRINAFGLLLGGVPSLDDEAGYSEQSFVEAVLRGARKDLELLNRRLCV
;
A
#
# COMPACT_ATOMS: atom_id res chain seq x y z
N MET A 1 13.41 3.36 18.09
CA MET A 1 12.83 4.49 17.32
C MET A 1 11.73 3.98 16.40
N ASP A 2 10.60 3.53 16.98
CA ASP A 2 9.33 3.45 16.25
C ASP A 2 8.78 4.87 16.19
N ARG A 3 9.36 5.71 15.32
CA ARG A 3 8.65 6.92 14.88
C ARG A 3 7.50 6.40 14.04
N LEU A 4 6.41 6.05 14.73
CA LEU A 4 5.09 6.07 14.14
C LEU A 4 5.02 7.34 13.32
N LEU A 5 4.90 7.19 12.01
CA LEU A 5 4.64 8.30 11.12
C LEU A 5 3.31 8.89 11.57
N GLN A 6 3.36 9.81 12.54
CA GLN A 6 2.32 10.78 12.76
C GLN A 6 2.37 11.61 11.48
N LEU A 7 1.54 11.25 10.51
CA LEU A 7 1.33 12.01 9.28
C LEU A 7 0.54 13.29 9.59
N THR A 8 0.88 13.94 10.70
CA THR A 8 0.32 15.20 11.15
C THR A 8 1.32 16.27 10.75
N PRO A 9 1.30 16.79 9.51
CA PRO A 9 1.77 18.15 9.35
C PRO A 9 0.86 19.01 10.24
N GLU A 10 1.44 19.90 11.06
CA GLU A 10 0.68 20.97 11.69
C GLU A 10 -0.01 21.77 10.57
N ARG A 11 -1.28 21.45 10.31
CA ARG A 11 -2.03 22.14 9.29
C ARG A 11 -2.44 23.49 9.84
N LYS A 12 -1.97 24.57 9.21
CA LYS A 12 -2.50 25.92 9.42
C LYS A 12 -3.93 25.98 8.85
N GLY A 13 -4.93 26.04 9.74
CA GLY A 13 -6.36 26.12 9.40
C GLY A 13 -7.26 25.63 10.54
N GLU A 14 -8.56 25.95 10.50
CA GLU A 14 -9.53 25.54 11.52
C GLU A 14 -9.59 24.02 11.66
N ARG A 15 -9.18 23.52 12.84
CA ARG A 15 -9.50 22.17 13.29
C ARG A 15 -11.01 22.11 13.51
N ARG A 16 -11.70 21.23 12.78
CA ARG A 16 -13.12 20.92 13.05
C ARG A 16 -13.15 19.57 13.72
N ASN A 17 -13.59 19.51 14.97
CA ASN A 17 -13.91 18.28 15.69
C ASN A 17 -15.08 17.59 14.97
N ASP A 18 -14.80 16.98 13.83
CA ASP A 18 -15.80 16.37 12.95
C ASP A 18 -15.51 14.87 12.89
N PRO A 19 -16.33 14.03 13.54
CA PRO A 19 -16.16 12.58 13.52
C PRO A 19 -16.32 11.97 12.11
N ARG A 20 -16.75 12.77 11.12
CA ARG A 20 -16.84 12.33 9.73
C ARG A 20 -15.48 12.21 9.03
N PHE A 21 -14.38 12.71 9.58
CA PHE A 21 -13.06 12.60 8.96
C PHE A 21 -12.42 11.21 9.04
N HIS A 22 -13.12 10.23 9.63
CA HIS A 22 -12.59 8.88 9.86
C HIS A 22 -12.69 8.00 8.60
N ILE A 23 -13.75 8.22 7.82
CA ILE A 23 -14.13 7.45 6.64
C ILE A 23 -14.14 8.37 5.42
N GLY A 24 -13.96 7.81 4.22
CA GLY A 24 -14.05 8.61 2.98
C GLY A 24 -15.43 9.23 2.76
N TRP A 25 -15.50 10.34 2.01
CA TRP A 25 -16.77 10.91 1.57
C TRP A 25 -17.63 9.91 0.78
N GLN A 26 -17.00 9.02 0.02
CA GLN A 26 -17.70 7.97 -0.71
C GLN A 26 -18.43 7.03 0.25
N HIS A 27 -17.79 6.64 1.37
CA HIS A 27 -18.42 5.78 2.36
C HIS A 27 -19.59 6.47 3.07
N VAL A 28 -19.45 7.77 3.40
CA VAL A 28 -20.56 8.57 3.95
C VAL A 28 -21.75 8.60 2.98
N GLY A 29 -21.49 8.78 1.68
CA GLY A 29 -22.51 8.74 0.63
C GLY A 29 -23.29 7.43 0.63
N THR A 30 -22.58 6.30 0.60
CA THR A 30 -23.19 4.96 0.64
C THR A 30 -24.04 4.74 1.90
N LYS A 31 -23.63 5.28 3.06
CA LYS A 31 -24.43 5.18 4.30
C LYS A 31 -25.70 6.04 4.24
N LEU A 32 -25.63 7.23 3.64
CA LEU A 32 -26.81 8.08 3.45
C LEU A 32 -27.80 7.47 2.45
N GLU A 33 -27.34 6.83 1.38
CA GLU A 33 -28.18 6.09 0.43
C GLU A 33 -28.96 4.97 1.15
N ARG A 34 -28.26 4.10 1.89
CA ARG A 34 -28.90 3.04 2.69
C ARG A 34 -29.84 3.57 3.76
N ALA A 35 -29.49 4.69 4.40
CA ALA A 35 -30.37 5.33 5.37
C ALA A 35 -31.64 5.89 4.70
N THR A 36 -31.53 6.39 3.47
CA THR A 36 -32.67 6.87 2.68
C THR A 36 -33.63 5.73 2.35
N GLU A 37 -33.11 4.57 1.93
CA GLU A 37 -33.91 3.38 1.66
C GLU A 37 -34.72 2.96 2.89
N ARG A 38 -34.04 2.78 4.04
CA ARG A 38 -34.71 2.41 5.30
C ARG A 38 -35.75 3.42 5.75
N ALA A 39 -35.44 4.71 5.68
CA ALA A 39 -36.38 5.76 6.11
C ALA A 39 -37.61 5.86 5.19
N LYS A 40 -37.51 5.45 3.92
CA LYS A 40 -38.68 5.32 3.03
C LYS A 40 -39.55 4.14 3.46
N ASP A 41 -38.94 3.00 3.78
CA ASP A 41 -39.65 1.80 4.23
C ASP A 41 -40.41 2.08 5.55
N ASP A 42 -39.77 2.78 6.49
CA ASP A 42 -40.34 3.12 7.79
C ASP A 42 -41.29 4.35 7.75
N SER A 43 -41.45 5.00 6.59
CA SER A 43 -42.24 6.24 6.41
C SER A 43 -41.87 7.39 7.37
N ASP A 44 -40.61 7.47 7.81
CA ASP A 44 -40.11 8.52 8.72
C ASP A 44 -39.69 9.79 7.96
N HIS A 45 -40.59 10.75 7.98
CA HIS A 45 -40.49 12.05 7.30
C HIS A 45 -39.56 13.03 8.04
N ALA A 46 -39.25 12.81 9.32
CA ALA A 46 -38.20 13.56 10.02
C ALA A 46 -36.82 13.03 9.60
N ALA A 47 -36.62 11.72 9.59
CA ALA A 47 -35.38 11.10 9.13
C ALA A 47 -35.06 11.49 7.67
N LEU A 48 -36.04 11.42 6.76
CA LEU A 48 -35.85 11.81 5.36
C LEU A 48 -35.41 13.27 5.19
N ARG A 49 -35.93 14.19 6.01
CA ARG A 49 -35.51 15.61 6.00
C ARG A 49 -34.06 15.75 6.45
N HIS A 50 -33.65 15.08 7.52
CA HIS A 50 -32.27 15.09 8.00
C HIS A 50 -31.31 14.46 6.99
N ILE A 51 -31.68 13.33 6.38
CA ILE A 51 -30.87 12.66 5.37
C ILE A 51 -30.71 13.57 4.13
N LYS A 52 -31.78 14.21 3.65
CA LYS A 52 -31.70 15.16 2.53
C LYS A 52 -30.76 16.33 2.83
N ALA A 53 -30.82 16.89 4.05
CA ALA A 53 -29.91 17.94 4.48
C ALA A 53 -28.46 17.45 4.54
N ALA A 54 -28.22 16.24 5.05
CA ALA A 54 -26.90 15.63 5.10
C ALA A 54 -26.33 15.36 3.70
N THR A 55 -27.14 14.86 2.77
CA THR A 55 -26.75 14.63 1.37
C THR A 55 -26.39 15.94 0.67
N LYS A 56 -27.16 17.01 0.89
CA LYS A 56 -26.84 18.36 0.38
C LYS A 56 -25.53 18.89 0.98
N ALA A 57 -25.30 18.70 2.28
CA ALA A 57 -24.05 19.11 2.90
C ALA A 57 -22.85 18.28 2.37
N LEU A 58 -23.04 16.99 2.12
CA LEU A 58 -22.01 16.12 1.57
C LEU A 58 -21.65 16.50 0.12
N SER A 59 -22.61 16.83 -0.73
CA SER A 59 -22.35 17.23 -2.12
C SER A 59 -21.49 18.49 -2.20
N VAL A 60 -21.77 19.49 -1.34
CA VAL A 60 -20.93 20.70 -1.21
C VAL A 60 -19.51 20.34 -0.76
N ARG A 61 -19.35 19.41 0.20
CA ARG A 61 -18.02 18.99 0.70
C ARG A 61 -17.22 18.17 -0.31
N ARG A 62 -17.88 17.36 -1.15
CA ARG A 62 -17.23 16.54 -2.20
C ARG A 62 -16.60 17.36 -3.32
N THR A 63 -16.84 18.67 -3.37
CA THR A 63 -16.13 19.59 -4.28
C THR A 63 -14.61 19.63 -4.02
N LYS A 64 -14.17 19.28 -2.81
CA LYS A 64 -12.76 19.14 -2.45
C LYS A 64 -12.46 17.70 -2.04
N PRO A 65 -11.23 17.20 -2.27
CA PRO A 65 -10.80 15.89 -1.76
C PRO A 65 -11.00 15.78 -0.25
N HIS A 66 -11.32 14.58 0.24
CA HIS A 66 -11.39 14.34 1.68
C HIS A 66 -10.06 14.73 2.35
N PRO A 67 -10.06 15.56 3.41
CA PRO A 67 -8.83 16.11 3.98
C PRO A 67 -7.82 15.05 4.43
N LYS A 68 -8.28 13.94 5.02
CA LYS A 68 -7.42 12.82 5.42
C LYS A 68 -6.82 12.11 4.21
N ILE A 69 -7.61 11.94 3.14
CA ILE A 69 -7.15 11.31 1.90
C ILE A 69 -6.08 12.17 1.26
N ALA A 70 -6.33 13.49 1.14
CA ALA A 70 -5.36 14.44 0.63
C ALA A 70 -4.06 14.42 1.45
N ALA A 71 -4.15 14.48 2.79
CA ALA A 71 -2.98 14.44 3.66
C ALA A 71 -2.18 13.14 3.54
N VAL A 72 -2.85 11.99 3.45
CA VAL A 72 -2.20 10.68 3.26
C VAL A 72 -1.54 10.60 1.88
N SER A 73 -2.21 11.07 0.81
CA SER A 73 -1.62 11.10 -0.53
C SER A 73 -0.36 11.98 -0.59
N GLU A 74 -0.38 13.16 0.03
CA GLU A 74 0.80 14.04 0.10
C GLU A 74 1.93 13.45 0.94
N ALA A 75 1.59 12.76 2.04
CA ALA A 75 2.58 12.10 2.88
C ALA A 75 3.28 10.89 2.21
N ILE A 76 2.60 10.20 1.29
CA ILE A 76 3.16 9.06 0.57
C ILE A 76 4.20 9.51 -0.47
N ARG A 77 4.00 10.67 -1.10
CA ARG A 77 4.87 11.19 -2.17
C ARG A 77 6.38 11.16 -1.84
N PRO A 78 6.87 11.76 -0.72
CA PRO A 78 8.30 11.74 -0.40
C PRO A 78 8.84 10.34 -0.14
N LEU A 79 8.01 9.40 0.34
CA LEU A 79 8.42 8.00 0.49
C LEU A 79 8.70 7.38 -0.89
N LEU A 80 7.81 7.62 -1.85
CA LEU A 80 7.98 7.09 -3.21
C LEU A 80 9.16 7.73 -3.95
N ASP A 81 9.47 9.00 -3.67
CA ASP A 81 10.62 9.70 -4.22
C ASP A 81 11.94 9.16 -3.63
N ALA A 82 11.92 8.69 -2.38
CA ALA A 82 12.99 7.91 -1.76
C ALA A 82 13.04 6.44 -2.27
N GLY A 83 12.19 6.09 -3.23
CA GLY A 83 12.08 4.76 -3.80
C GLY A 83 11.34 3.76 -2.91
N GLU A 84 10.67 4.19 -1.83
CA GLU A 84 9.95 3.29 -0.93
C GLU A 84 8.64 2.78 -1.48
N LYS A 85 8.33 1.51 -1.18
CA LYS A 85 6.99 0.96 -1.38
C LYS A 85 6.15 1.17 -0.14
N VAL A 86 4.86 1.43 -0.36
CA VAL A 86 3.89 1.68 0.70
C VAL A 86 2.70 0.74 0.57
N LEU A 87 2.42 0.01 1.65
CA LEU A 87 1.20 -0.78 1.80
C LEU A 87 0.17 0.02 2.60
N VAL A 88 -1.05 0.16 2.10
CA VAL A 88 -2.14 0.88 2.76
C VAL A 88 -3.31 -0.05 3.00
N PHE A 89 -3.67 -0.26 4.28
CA PHE A 89 -4.89 -0.96 4.68
C PHE A 89 -6.03 0.02 4.93
N CYS A 90 -7.15 -0.21 4.25
CA CYS A 90 -8.44 0.43 4.52
C CYS A 90 -9.40 -0.63 5.08
N HIS A 91 -10.31 -0.24 5.97
CA HIS A 91 -11.36 -1.12 6.47
C HIS A 91 -12.54 -1.15 5.48
N HIS A 92 -12.92 0.02 4.94
CA HIS A 92 -14.06 0.16 4.04
C HIS A 92 -13.62 0.22 2.57
N ARG A 93 -14.26 -0.57 1.71
CA ARG A 93 -14.01 -0.61 0.26
C ARG A 93 -14.29 0.73 -0.44
N ALA A 94 -15.33 1.44 -0.01
CA ALA A 94 -15.65 2.78 -0.50
C ALA A 94 -14.54 3.80 -0.17
N THR A 95 -14.00 3.75 1.05
CA THR A 95 -12.85 4.57 1.44
C THR A 95 -11.60 4.20 0.63
N ALA A 96 -11.34 2.90 0.45
CA ALA A 96 -10.22 2.40 -0.35
C ALA A 96 -10.32 2.88 -1.82
N SER A 97 -11.53 2.89 -2.38
CA SER A 97 -11.80 3.34 -3.75
C SER A 97 -11.53 4.84 -3.91
N GLU A 98 -12.00 5.65 -2.96
CA GLU A 98 -11.76 7.10 -2.96
C GLU A 98 -10.27 7.42 -2.80
N LEU A 99 -9.57 6.72 -1.90
CA LEU A 99 -8.13 6.87 -1.69
C LEU A 99 -7.34 6.46 -2.94
N LEU A 100 -7.66 5.31 -3.53
CA LEU A 100 -6.97 4.85 -4.74
C LEU A 100 -7.17 5.83 -5.89
N GLY A 101 -8.39 6.32 -6.10
CA GLY A 101 -8.66 7.35 -7.12
C GLY A 101 -7.90 8.66 -6.87
N ALA A 102 -7.68 9.04 -5.61
CA ALA A 102 -6.84 10.19 -5.26
C ALA A 102 -5.36 9.93 -5.55
N LEU A 103 -4.85 8.73 -5.23
CA LEU A 103 -3.47 8.32 -5.50
C LEU A 103 -3.20 8.21 -7.01
N GLU A 104 -4.13 7.69 -7.80
CA GLU A 104 -4.04 7.64 -9.27
C GLU A 104 -3.86 9.03 -9.89
N ARG A 105 -4.52 10.05 -9.32
CA ARG A 105 -4.40 11.44 -9.78
C ARG A 105 -3.11 12.11 -9.27
N SER A 106 -2.77 11.90 -8.00
CA SER A 106 -1.63 12.58 -7.36
C SER A 106 -0.29 11.97 -7.76
N LEU A 107 -0.20 10.65 -7.95
CA LEU A 107 1.07 9.93 -8.08
C LEU A 107 1.38 9.47 -9.51
N LYS A 108 0.69 10.00 -10.51
CA LYS A 108 0.97 9.67 -11.91
C LYS A 108 2.40 10.09 -12.27
N ALA A 109 3.22 9.14 -12.71
CA ALA A 109 4.56 9.40 -13.19
C ALA A 109 4.51 10.40 -14.36
N ALA A 110 5.46 11.35 -14.38
CA ALA A 110 5.60 12.27 -15.50
C ALA A 110 5.95 11.46 -16.77
N SER A 111 5.21 11.66 -17.86
CA SER A 111 5.32 10.80 -19.05
C SER A 111 6.62 10.95 -19.83
N ASP A 112 7.45 11.97 -19.59
CA ASP A 112 8.35 12.43 -20.67
C ASP A 112 9.81 12.78 -20.33
N SER A 113 10.40 12.46 -19.17
CA SER A 113 11.79 12.89 -18.95
C SER A 113 12.66 12.03 -18.05
N ARG A 114 13.03 10.85 -18.54
CA ARG A 114 14.43 10.38 -18.48
C ARG A 114 14.77 9.78 -19.84
N SER A 115 15.61 10.49 -20.60
CA SER A 115 16.08 10.16 -21.95
C SER A 115 16.90 8.87 -21.96
N GLY A 116 16.22 7.74 -21.84
CA GLY A 116 16.80 6.41 -22.08
C GLY A 116 16.71 6.02 -23.56
N PRO A 117 17.30 4.88 -23.95
CA PRO A 117 17.19 4.39 -25.31
C PRO A 117 15.73 4.04 -25.67
N PRO A 118 15.41 3.92 -26.98
CA PRO A 118 14.07 3.57 -27.42
C PRO A 118 13.63 2.21 -26.89
N GLU A 119 12.32 1.98 -26.82
CA GLU A 119 11.70 0.76 -26.28
C GLU A 119 12.29 -0.54 -26.87
N LYS A 120 12.61 -0.53 -28.17
CA LYS A 120 13.22 -1.67 -28.86
C LYS A 120 14.54 -2.13 -28.22
N VAL A 121 15.34 -1.20 -27.69
CA VAL A 121 16.61 -1.52 -27.01
C VAL A 121 16.37 -2.17 -25.65
N TRP A 122 15.39 -1.66 -24.89
CA TRP A 122 14.98 -2.25 -23.61
C TRP A 122 14.45 -3.67 -23.81
N ARG A 123 13.56 -3.85 -24.79
CA ARG A 123 13.01 -5.15 -25.16
C ARG A 123 14.11 -6.13 -25.54
N ALA A 124 15.03 -5.73 -26.43
CA ALA A 124 16.14 -6.59 -26.86
C ALA A 124 17.08 -6.96 -25.69
N ALA A 125 17.32 -6.04 -24.74
CA ALA A 125 18.10 -6.35 -23.54
C ALA A 125 17.40 -7.41 -22.69
N TRP A 126 16.10 -7.24 -22.43
CA TRP A 126 15.31 -8.23 -21.68
C TRP A 126 15.19 -9.58 -22.38
N GLU A 127 15.02 -9.62 -23.71
CA GLU A 127 15.00 -10.85 -24.50
C GLU A 127 16.32 -11.61 -24.41
N SER A 128 17.47 -10.90 -24.32
CA SER A 128 18.77 -11.54 -24.13
C SER A 128 18.97 -12.13 -22.72
N LEU A 129 18.29 -11.58 -21.72
CA LEU A 129 18.49 -11.90 -20.30
C LEU A 129 17.46 -12.87 -19.73
N LEU A 130 16.23 -12.84 -20.24
CA LEU A 130 15.14 -13.72 -19.85
C LEU A 130 14.76 -14.68 -21.00
N PRO A 131 15.71 -15.46 -21.56
CA PRO A 131 15.39 -16.40 -22.62
C PRO A 131 14.57 -17.55 -22.04
N SER A 132 13.44 -17.85 -22.66
CA SER A 132 12.65 -19.02 -22.28
C SER A 132 11.94 -19.61 -23.50
N LYS A 133 11.78 -20.93 -23.49
CA LYS A 133 10.99 -21.67 -24.47
C LYS A 133 9.48 -21.47 -24.28
N ASP A 134 9.04 -20.92 -23.13
CA ASP A 134 7.62 -20.66 -22.86
C ASP A 134 7.18 -19.34 -23.51
N ALA A 135 6.19 -19.41 -24.40
CA ALA A 135 5.61 -18.25 -25.07
C ALA A 135 5.01 -17.22 -24.09
N LEU A 136 4.73 -17.62 -22.84
CA LEU A 136 4.20 -16.73 -21.80
C LEU A 136 5.22 -15.74 -21.22
N VAL A 137 6.49 -15.83 -21.62
CA VAL A 137 7.54 -14.87 -21.21
C VAL A 137 7.44 -13.55 -21.97
N ALA A 138 6.99 -13.60 -23.24
CA ALA A 138 6.86 -12.40 -24.07
C ALA A 138 5.99 -11.29 -23.41
N PRO A 139 4.81 -11.58 -22.83
CA PRO A 139 4.05 -10.62 -22.03
C PRO A 139 4.83 -9.94 -20.89
N ILE A 140 5.73 -10.68 -20.23
CA ILE A 140 6.52 -10.17 -19.10
C ILE A 140 7.59 -9.21 -19.63
N ILE A 141 8.29 -9.60 -20.71
CA ILE A 141 9.27 -8.77 -21.40
C ILE A 141 8.63 -7.49 -21.93
N ASP A 142 7.45 -7.60 -22.56
CA ASP A 142 6.66 -6.47 -23.04
C ASP A 142 6.35 -5.53 -21.89
N TRP A 143 5.88 -6.07 -20.76
CA TRP A 143 5.58 -5.31 -19.56
C TRP A 143 6.81 -4.59 -18.96
N LEU A 144 7.94 -5.28 -18.81
CA LEU A 144 9.21 -4.70 -18.35
C LEU A 144 9.73 -3.57 -19.27
N SER A 145 9.30 -3.57 -20.53
CA SER A 145 9.67 -2.57 -21.54
C SER A 145 8.71 -1.38 -21.60
N THR A 146 7.66 -1.37 -20.78
CA THR A 146 6.63 -0.31 -20.80
C THR A 146 7.18 1.04 -20.31
N PRO A 147 6.62 2.17 -20.77
CA PRO A 147 7.12 3.50 -20.41
C PRO A 147 7.27 3.73 -18.90
N GLY A 148 6.30 3.26 -18.10
CA GLY A 148 6.34 3.42 -16.64
C GLY A 148 7.48 2.64 -15.97
N LEU A 149 7.73 1.40 -16.40
CA LEU A 149 8.86 0.63 -15.88
C LEU A 149 10.21 1.11 -16.41
N ARG A 150 10.29 1.53 -17.68
CA ARG A 150 11.49 2.17 -18.22
C ARG A 150 11.84 3.44 -17.45
N TRP A 151 10.85 4.25 -17.09
CA TRP A 151 11.05 5.42 -16.24
C TRP A 151 11.56 5.04 -14.85
N GLN A 152 10.94 4.02 -14.23
CA GLN A 152 11.32 3.54 -12.90
C GLN A 152 12.74 2.97 -12.88
N ILE A 153 13.01 1.97 -13.74
CA ILE A 153 14.31 1.30 -13.85
C ILE A 153 15.38 2.30 -14.30
N GLY A 154 15.08 3.13 -15.30
CA GLY A 154 15.99 4.17 -15.76
C GLY A 154 16.35 5.16 -14.64
N GLY A 155 15.47 5.33 -13.66
CA GLY A 155 15.77 6.10 -12.45
C GLY A 155 16.75 5.45 -11.48
N TRP A 156 16.81 4.13 -11.43
CA TRP A 156 17.84 3.41 -10.68
C TRP A 156 19.18 3.37 -11.43
N LEU A 157 19.11 3.28 -12.76
CA LEU A 157 20.31 3.31 -13.61
C LEU A 157 20.98 4.69 -13.64
N GLY A 158 20.21 5.77 -13.45
CA GLY A 158 20.65 7.16 -13.61
C GLY A 158 20.87 7.54 -15.07
N LYS A 159 21.76 6.85 -15.77
CA LYS A 159 22.02 6.97 -17.22
C LYS A 159 21.90 5.60 -17.89
N PRO A 160 20.71 5.26 -18.43
CA PRO A 160 20.53 4.03 -19.18
C PRO A 160 21.43 3.97 -20.42
N ALA A 161 22.13 2.85 -20.62
CA ALA A 161 22.99 2.65 -21.78
C ALA A 161 22.19 2.64 -23.09
N SER A 162 22.82 3.05 -24.21
CA SER A 162 22.15 3.18 -25.51
C SER A 162 22.01 1.88 -26.31
N THR A 163 22.75 0.83 -25.93
CA THR A 163 22.77 -0.47 -26.62
C THR A 163 22.21 -1.58 -25.73
N ALA A 164 21.61 -2.60 -26.34
CA ALA A 164 20.94 -3.68 -25.60
C ALA A 164 21.93 -4.46 -24.73
N LYS A 165 23.14 -4.74 -25.24
CA LYS A 165 24.18 -5.45 -24.50
C LYS A 165 24.65 -4.67 -23.28
N ALA A 166 25.01 -3.39 -23.44
CA ALA A 166 25.45 -2.58 -22.32
C ALA A 166 24.34 -2.32 -21.29
N LEU A 167 23.08 -2.25 -21.74
CA LEU A 167 21.93 -2.14 -20.85
C LEU A 167 21.69 -3.44 -20.07
N ALA A 168 21.90 -4.60 -20.70
CA ALA A 168 21.84 -5.89 -20.03
C ALA A 168 22.94 -6.02 -18.94
N ASP A 169 24.16 -5.57 -19.25
CA ASP A 169 25.27 -5.52 -18.28
C ASP A 169 24.93 -4.61 -17.09
N GLN A 170 24.23 -3.49 -17.34
CA GLN A 170 23.72 -2.62 -16.28
C GLN A 170 22.68 -3.33 -15.39
N PHE A 171 21.75 -4.10 -15.97
CA PHE A 171 20.77 -4.84 -15.16
C PHE A 171 21.40 -5.92 -14.28
N ALA A 172 22.49 -6.52 -14.74
CA ALA A 172 23.23 -7.55 -14.00
C ALA A 172 24.07 -6.98 -12.84
N THR A 173 24.35 -5.67 -12.82
CA THR A 173 25.26 -5.05 -11.85
C THR A 173 24.57 -4.05 -10.92
N ILE A 174 23.57 -3.33 -11.42
CA ILE A 174 22.87 -2.28 -10.67
C ILE A 174 21.73 -2.88 -9.85
N ARG A 175 21.57 -2.36 -8.63
CA ARG A 175 20.51 -2.74 -7.71
C ARG A 175 19.33 -1.78 -7.81
N PRO A 176 18.09 -2.28 -7.68
CA PRO A 176 16.91 -1.43 -7.63
C PRO A 176 16.98 -0.45 -6.46
N ARG A 177 16.33 0.72 -6.64
CA ARG A 177 16.06 1.69 -5.56
C ARG A 177 17.31 2.23 -4.85
N ASN A 178 18.48 2.18 -5.51
CA ASN A 178 19.75 2.73 -5.03
C ASN A 178 20.18 2.21 -3.65
N VAL A 179 19.86 0.95 -3.35
CA VAL A 179 20.18 0.33 -2.06
C VAL A 179 21.60 -0.26 -2.05
N PRO A 180 22.33 -0.20 -0.92
CA PRO A 180 23.63 -0.86 -0.76
C PRO A 180 23.57 -2.41 -0.82
N SER A 181 24.70 -3.06 -0.60
CA SER A 181 24.89 -4.53 -0.70
C SER A 181 23.86 -5.35 0.08
N GLY A 182 23.51 -6.54 -0.42
CA GLY A 182 22.59 -7.50 0.25
C GLY A 182 21.21 -7.60 -0.41
N VAL A 183 20.91 -6.73 -1.39
CA VAL A 183 19.71 -6.80 -2.21
C VAL A 183 20.02 -7.35 -3.60
N PRO A 184 19.11 -8.15 -4.21
CA PRO A 184 19.26 -8.63 -5.58
C PRO A 184 19.41 -7.49 -6.59
N THR A 185 20.15 -7.76 -7.66
CA THR A 185 20.28 -6.90 -8.84
C THR A 185 18.95 -6.79 -9.60
N ILE A 186 18.87 -5.84 -10.53
CA ILE A 186 17.68 -5.67 -11.38
C ILE A 186 17.39 -6.97 -12.16
N LEU A 187 18.44 -7.63 -12.69
CA LEU A 187 18.32 -8.90 -13.39
C LEU A 187 17.81 -10.01 -12.46
N GLU A 188 18.45 -10.24 -11.32
CA GLU A 188 18.04 -11.29 -10.38
C GLU A 188 16.59 -11.10 -9.94
N ALA A 189 16.18 -9.86 -9.66
CA ALA A 189 14.81 -9.55 -9.29
C ALA A 189 13.80 -9.80 -10.43
N ALA A 190 14.18 -9.49 -11.69
CA ALA A 190 13.36 -9.76 -12.87
C ALA A 190 13.24 -11.27 -13.13
N THR A 191 14.33 -12.03 -12.95
CA THR A 191 14.33 -13.48 -13.08
C THR A 191 13.43 -14.13 -12.04
N THR A 192 13.58 -13.79 -10.75
CA THR A 192 12.71 -14.32 -9.68
C THR A 192 11.24 -13.96 -9.89
N LEU A 193 10.95 -12.74 -10.35
CA LEU A 193 9.57 -12.36 -10.69
C LEU A 193 9.04 -13.19 -11.86
N THR A 194 9.85 -13.39 -12.90
CA THR A 194 9.46 -14.15 -14.09
C THR A 194 9.18 -15.61 -13.74
N GLU A 195 10.04 -16.25 -12.94
CA GLU A 195 9.83 -17.60 -12.41
C GLU A 195 8.54 -17.68 -11.60
N SER A 196 8.29 -16.72 -10.70
CA SER A 196 7.06 -16.68 -9.90
C SER A 196 5.80 -16.49 -10.74
N LEU A 197 5.87 -15.74 -11.84
CA LEU A 197 4.72 -15.51 -12.72
C LEU A 197 4.46 -16.70 -13.66
N LEU A 198 5.50 -17.44 -14.02
CA LEU A 198 5.42 -18.61 -14.89
C LEU A 198 5.20 -19.92 -14.14
N ASP A 199 5.24 -19.89 -12.81
CA ASP A 199 4.98 -21.03 -11.94
C ASP A 199 3.74 -21.82 -12.41
N THR A 200 3.94 -23.10 -12.69
CA THR A 200 2.91 -24.01 -13.19
C THR A 200 1.80 -24.24 -12.18
N GLN A 201 2.06 -24.04 -10.89
CA GLN A 201 1.06 -24.13 -9.83
C GLN A 201 0.14 -22.89 -9.78
N SER A 202 0.61 -21.74 -10.29
CA SER A 202 -0.13 -20.49 -10.35
C SER A 202 -1.07 -20.44 -11.56
N THR A 203 -2.11 -21.30 -11.53
CA THR A 203 -3.10 -21.44 -12.61
C THR A 203 -3.78 -20.12 -12.99
N SER A 204 -4.06 -19.27 -12.00
CA SER A 204 -4.65 -17.94 -12.15
C SER A 204 -3.75 -16.97 -12.94
N THR A 205 -2.48 -16.88 -12.56
CA THR A 205 -1.47 -16.04 -13.22
C THR A 205 -1.22 -16.52 -14.65
N ARG A 206 -1.07 -17.84 -14.86
CA ARG A 206 -0.90 -18.41 -16.21
C ARG A 206 -2.12 -18.18 -17.09
N ALA A 207 -3.34 -18.27 -16.55
CA ALA A 207 -4.56 -17.95 -17.31
C ALA A 207 -4.57 -16.49 -17.77
N LEU A 208 -4.15 -15.56 -16.89
CA LEU A 208 -4.01 -14.14 -17.23
C LEU A 208 -2.93 -13.90 -18.28
N LEU A 209 -1.76 -14.53 -18.18
CA LEU A 209 -0.72 -14.41 -19.21
C LEU A 209 -1.19 -14.98 -20.55
N LYS A 210 -1.91 -16.10 -20.54
CA LYS A 210 -2.51 -16.68 -21.76
C LYS A 210 -3.56 -15.76 -22.38
N SER A 211 -4.41 -15.09 -21.59
CA SER A 211 -5.39 -14.15 -22.13
C SER A 211 -4.72 -12.92 -22.74
N ILE A 212 -3.62 -12.45 -22.12
CA ILE A 212 -2.76 -11.40 -22.67
C ILE A 212 -2.21 -11.80 -24.04
N VAL A 213 -1.60 -12.98 -24.17
CA VAL A 213 -1.04 -13.48 -25.44
C VAL A 213 -2.12 -13.61 -26.51
N LYS A 214 -3.30 -14.11 -26.14
CA LYS A 214 -4.45 -14.29 -27.06
C LYS A 214 -5.14 -12.97 -27.43
N GLY A 215 -4.69 -11.83 -26.92
CA GLY A 215 -5.33 -10.53 -27.13
C GLY A 215 -6.74 -10.43 -26.52
N THR A 216 -7.16 -11.41 -25.71
CA THR A 216 -8.51 -11.45 -25.14
C THR A 216 -8.53 -10.56 -23.89
N HIS A 217 -9.23 -9.44 -23.99
CA HIS A 217 -9.24 -8.36 -23.01
C HIS A 217 -9.75 -8.79 -21.62
N THR A 218 -8.91 -8.71 -20.59
CA THR A 218 -9.31 -8.66 -19.17
C THR A 218 -8.42 -7.64 -18.45
N PHE A 219 -8.85 -6.55 -17.81
CA PHE A 219 -10.16 -5.88 -17.61
C PHE A 219 -9.98 -4.38 -17.97
N GLY A 220 -10.88 -3.79 -18.78
CA GLY A 220 -10.99 -2.34 -19.06
C GLY A 220 -10.77 -1.83 -20.52
N GLY A 221 -10.25 -2.65 -21.45
CA GLY A 221 -9.96 -2.31 -22.88
C GLY A 221 -8.76 -1.35 -23.10
N LYS A 222 -7.90 -1.42 -24.14
CA LYS A 222 -7.85 -2.21 -25.38
C LYS A 222 -6.44 -2.70 -25.77
N ALA A 223 -5.47 -2.76 -24.85
CA ALA A 223 -4.20 -3.46 -25.09
C ALA A 223 -3.62 -3.92 -23.75
N SER A 224 -3.22 -5.19 -23.69
CA SER A 224 -2.70 -5.96 -22.55
C SER A 224 -2.03 -5.11 -21.46
N ARG A 225 -2.48 -5.26 -20.20
CA ARG A 225 -1.82 -4.63 -19.06
C ARG A 225 -1.79 -5.60 -17.90
N PHE A 226 -0.57 -5.85 -17.43
CA PHE A 226 -0.39 -6.30 -16.06
C PHE A 226 -1.18 -5.39 -15.10
N PRO A 227 -1.63 -5.95 -13.97
CA PRO A 227 -2.30 -5.17 -12.94
C PRO A 227 -1.56 -3.86 -12.64
N GLY A 228 -2.31 -2.80 -12.29
CA GLY A 228 -1.73 -1.53 -11.80
C GLY A 228 -1.47 -0.49 -12.89
N ARG A 229 -1.62 -0.86 -14.18
CA ARG A 229 -1.57 0.08 -15.32
C ARG A 229 -0.35 1.00 -15.30
N LEU A 230 0.82 0.46 -14.98
CA LEU A 230 2.09 1.20 -14.97
C LEU A 230 2.41 1.86 -16.31
N ASN A 231 1.93 1.28 -17.42
CA ASN A 231 2.07 1.83 -18.77
C ASN A 231 1.43 3.22 -18.90
N ASP A 232 0.42 3.53 -18.09
CA ASP A 232 -0.21 4.85 -18.01
C ASP A 232 0.48 5.78 -17.01
N GLY A 233 1.63 5.38 -16.46
CA GLY A 233 2.33 6.07 -15.39
C GLY A 233 1.67 5.92 -14.02
N LEU A 234 0.68 5.04 -13.85
CA LEU A 234 0.01 4.85 -12.56
C LEU A 234 0.88 4.00 -11.63
N ARG A 235 1.28 4.58 -10.49
CA ARG A 235 2.18 3.94 -9.51
C ARG A 235 1.44 3.26 -8.35
N ALA A 236 0.12 3.42 -8.27
CA ALA A 236 -0.73 2.85 -7.24
C ALA A 236 -1.63 1.76 -7.81
N MET A 237 -1.94 0.76 -7.00
CA MET A 237 -2.83 -0.36 -7.34
C MET A 237 -3.77 -0.67 -6.18
N GLY A 238 -4.99 -1.10 -6.50
CA GLY A 238 -5.93 -1.65 -5.54
C GLY A 238 -6.09 -3.16 -5.63
N ALA A 239 -6.32 -3.84 -4.52
CA ALA A 239 -6.67 -5.26 -4.49
C ALA A 239 -7.84 -5.56 -3.54
N TRP A 240 -9.07 -5.57 -4.05
CA TRP A 240 -10.30 -5.96 -3.34
C TRP A 240 -11.42 -6.27 -4.32
N ASP A 241 -12.50 -6.92 -3.86
CA ASP A 241 -13.70 -7.10 -4.69
C ASP A 241 -14.51 -5.81 -4.74
N HIS A 242 -14.78 -5.32 -5.95
CA HIS A 242 -15.67 -4.17 -6.13
C HIS A 242 -17.05 -4.50 -5.59
N ASP A 243 -17.65 -3.59 -4.83
CA ASP A 243 -18.97 -3.79 -4.21
C ASP A 243 -20.14 -3.43 -5.14
N GLY A 244 -19.85 -3.14 -6.41
CA GLY A 244 -20.84 -2.78 -7.43
C GLY A 244 -21.32 -1.34 -7.36
N HIS A 245 -20.87 -0.56 -6.37
CA HIS A 245 -21.29 0.83 -6.20
C HIS A 245 -20.30 1.81 -6.86
N GLY A 246 -20.80 2.60 -7.81
CA GLY A 246 -20.02 3.59 -8.54
C GLY A 246 -19.00 2.99 -9.52
N GLU A 247 -18.27 3.85 -10.21
CA GLU A 247 -17.21 3.43 -11.12
C GLU A 247 -16.00 2.91 -10.35
N PRO A 248 -15.48 1.71 -10.69
CA PRO A 248 -14.29 1.19 -10.04
C PRO A 248 -13.05 2.02 -10.40
N PRO A 249 -12.08 2.20 -9.46
CA PRO A 249 -10.80 2.82 -9.78
C PRO A 249 -10.09 2.11 -10.93
N LYS A 250 -9.31 2.86 -11.72
CA LYS A 250 -8.69 2.35 -12.95
C LYS A 250 -7.69 1.22 -12.69
N THR A 251 -7.06 1.24 -11.52
CA THR A 251 -6.01 0.30 -11.10
C THR A 251 -6.49 -0.73 -10.08
N LEU A 252 -7.81 -0.80 -9.84
CA LEU A 252 -8.39 -1.83 -8.99
C LEU A 252 -8.32 -3.19 -9.67
N TYR A 253 -7.66 -4.14 -9.01
CA TYR A 253 -7.60 -5.53 -9.41
C TYR A 253 -8.50 -6.40 -8.51
N THR A 254 -9.46 -7.08 -9.15
CA THR A 254 -10.46 -7.93 -8.49
C THR A 254 -10.20 -9.43 -8.64
N GLY A 255 -9.18 -9.82 -9.43
CA GLY A 255 -8.81 -11.21 -9.69
C GLY A 255 -8.04 -11.88 -8.54
N LYS A 256 -7.50 -13.08 -8.78
CA LYS A 256 -6.75 -13.83 -7.76
C LYS A 256 -5.47 -13.10 -7.33
N PRO A 257 -5.17 -13.04 -6.02
CA PRO A 257 -4.14 -12.14 -5.50
C PRO A 257 -2.71 -12.49 -5.92
N ASP A 258 -2.46 -13.72 -6.41
CA ASP A 258 -1.13 -14.26 -6.69
C ASP A 258 -0.24 -13.31 -7.51
N ILE A 259 -0.79 -12.77 -8.61
CA ILE A 259 -0.07 -11.80 -9.45
C ILE A 259 0.21 -10.47 -8.73
N VAL A 260 -0.73 -9.98 -7.91
CA VAL A 260 -0.55 -8.75 -7.12
C VAL A 260 0.56 -8.94 -6.10
N LEU A 261 0.60 -10.11 -5.45
CA LEU A 261 1.64 -10.47 -4.48
C LEU A 261 3.01 -10.57 -5.15
N ALA A 262 3.09 -11.23 -6.30
CA ALA A 262 4.34 -11.35 -7.06
C ALA A 262 4.86 -9.96 -7.48
N LEU A 263 3.99 -9.11 -8.04
CA LEU A 263 4.34 -7.76 -8.47
C LEU A 263 4.78 -6.87 -7.30
N PHE A 264 4.01 -6.84 -6.21
CA PHE A 264 4.32 -5.95 -5.08
C PHE A 264 5.58 -6.38 -4.32
N ASN A 265 5.85 -7.68 -4.22
CA ASN A 265 7.09 -8.22 -3.64
C ASN A 265 8.31 -8.12 -4.56
N SER A 266 8.14 -7.73 -5.81
CA SER A 266 9.23 -7.35 -6.70
C SER A 266 9.58 -5.86 -6.50
N PRO A 267 10.80 -5.43 -6.87
CA PRO A 267 11.17 -4.01 -6.82
C PRO A 267 10.43 -3.17 -7.87
N PHE A 268 9.88 -3.80 -8.90
CA PHE A 268 9.11 -3.15 -9.97
C PHE A 268 7.75 -2.70 -9.46
N GLY A 269 7.13 -1.73 -10.13
CA GLY A 269 5.80 -1.24 -9.75
C GLY A 269 4.74 -2.35 -9.58
N PRO A 270 3.67 -2.10 -8.80
CA PRO A 270 3.28 -0.82 -8.22
C PRO A 270 4.09 -0.43 -6.99
N ASP A 271 4.21 0.88 -6.75
CA ASP A 271 4.90 1.44 -5.58
C ASP A 271 3.96 1.58 -4.38
N VAL A 272 2.65 1.76 -4.62
CA VAL A 272 1.62 1.79 -3.58
C VAL A 272 0.61 0.67 -3.82
N LEU A 273 0.38 -0.14 -2.78
CA LEU A 273 -0.70 -1.12 -2.78
C LEU A 273 -1.76 -0.71 -1.75
N VAL A 274 -2.96 -0.41 -2.23
CA VAL A 274 -4.15 -0.18 -1.39
C VAL A 274 -4.93 -1.48 -1.31
N THR A 275 -5.19 -1.94 -0.09
CA THR A 275 -5.94 -3.19 0.14
C THR A 275 -6.93 -3.01 1.28
N THR A 276 -7.88 -3.95 1.32
CA THR A 276 -8.76 -4.18 2.46
C THR A 276 -8.39 -5.53 3.11
N ASP A 277 -9.33 -6.16 3.80
CA ASP A 277 -9.15 -7.46 4.45
C ASP A 277 -8.82 -8.61 3.47
N ARG A 278 -8.99 -8.41 2.16
CA ARG A 278 -8.63 -9.42 1.15
C ARG A 278 -7.17 -9.90 1.26
N LEU A 279 -6.26 -9.01 1.66
CA LEU A 279 -4.84 -9.32 1.83
C LEU A 279 -4.38 -9.20 3.30
N SER A 280 -5.30 -9.26 4.27
CA SER A 280 -4.93 -9.14 5.69
C SER A 280 -4.38 -10.42 6.31
N GLU A 281 -4.60 -11.58 5.67
CA GLU A 281 -4.23 -12.91 6.20
C GLU A 281 -3.49 -13.75 5.15
N GLY A 282 -2.70 -14.72 5.61
CA GLY A 282 -2.04 -15.72 4.76
C GLY A 282 -0.97 -15.22 3.77
N VAL A 283 -0.86 -13.92 3.50
CA VAL A 283 0.02 -13.39 2.44
C VAL A 283 1.31 -12.78 2.97
N ASP A 284 2.28 -12.69 2.06
CA ASP A 284 3.58 -12.04 2.24
C ASP A 284 3.66 -10.76 1.42
N LEU A 285 3.97 -9.64 2.09
CA LEU A 285 4.16 -8.33 1.45
C LEU A 285 5.46 -7.64 1.94
N HIS A 286 6.37 -8.42 2.53
CA HIS A 286 7.54 -7.94 3.25
C HIS A 286 8.79 -7.79 2.37
N ARG A 287 8.85 -8.40 1.18
CA ARG A 287 10.11 -8.56 0.43
C ARG A 287 10.67 -7.24 -0.09
N CYS A 288 9.80 -6.31 -0.49
CA CYS A 288 10.19 -5.00 -1.03
C CYS A 288 9.50 -3.82 -0.33
N CYS A 289 8.81 -4.04 0.79
CA CYS A 289 8.06 -3.00 1.51
C CYS A 289 8.45 -2.97 2.98
N ARG A 290 8.57 -1.76 3.54
CA ARG A 290 8.75 -1.51 4.98
C ARG A 290 7.78 -0.48 5.56
N TYR A 291 6.97 0.17 4.72
CA TYR A 291 5.99 1.18 5.14
C TYR A 291 4.57 0.62 5.09
N LEU A 292 3.88 0.65 6.22
CA LEU A 292 2.52 0.17 6.37
C LEU A 292 1.63 1.27 6.95
N ILE A 293 0.62 1.69 6.21
CA ILE A 293 -0.35 2.71 6.63
C ILE A 293 -1.69 2.03 6.93
N HIS A 294 -2.16 2.12 8.16
CA HIS A 294 -3.52 1.76 8.55
C HIS A 294 -4.41 2.99 8.40
N TYR A 295 -4.94 3.23 7.21
CA TYR A 295 -5.78 4.41 6.93
C TYR A 295 -7.01 4.44 7.85
N GLU A 296 -7.65 3.29 8.00
CA GLU A 296 -8.71 3.03 8.97
C GLU A 296 -8.24 1.94 9.90
N LEU A 297 -8.28 2.23 11.21
CA LEU A 297 -7.97 1.26 12.23
C LEU A 297 -9.07 0.21 12.35
N ASP A 298 -8.66 -1.05 12.43
CA ASP A 298 -9.56 -2.10 12.88
C ASP A 298 -9.71 -2.02 14.41
N PRO A 299 -10.92 -2.14 14.98
CA PRO A 299 -11.12 -2.10 16.43
C PRO A 299 -10.43 -3.27 17.16
N SER A 300 -10.08 -4.34 16.46
CA SER A 300 -9.36 -5.50 17.00
C SER A 300 -7.83 -5.30 16.94
N PRO A 301 -7.14 -5.33 18.10
CA PRO A 301 -5.68 -5.26 18.14
C PRO A 301 -5.02 -6.46 17.45
N VAL A 302 -5.65 -7.64 17.51
CA VAL A 302 -5.16 -8.85 16.85
C VAL A 302 -5.12 -8.65 15.34
N ARG A 303 -6.18 -8.09 14.74
CA ARG A 303 -6.21 -7.82 13.30
C ARG A 303 -5.15 -6.81 12.87
N THR A 304 -4.92 -5.79 13.70
CA THR A 304 -3.82 -4.82 13.47
C THR A 304 -2.46 -5.51 13.50
N LEU A 305 -2.21 -6.40 14.47
CA LEU A 305 -0.98 -7.19 14.54
C LEU A 305 -0.82 -8.16 13.37
N GLN A 306 -1.89 -8.84 12.95
CA GLN A 306 -1.88 -9.71 11.77
C GLN A 306 -1.55 -8.96 10.48
N ARG A 307 -2.06 -7.73 10.33
CA ARG A 307 -1.71 -6.82 9.22
C ARG A 307 -0.26 -6.35 9.32
N ASN A 308 0.24 -6.03 10.51
CA ASN A 308 1.67 -5.73 10.71
C ASN A 308 2.57 -6.92 10.32
N GLY A 309 2.13 -8.14 10.62
CA GLY A 309 2.80 -9.39 10.23
C GLY A 309 2.88 -9.66 8.71
N ARG A 310 2.24 -8.84 7.86
CA ARG A 310 2.44 -8.88 6.40
C ARG A 310 3.81 -8.33 5.99
N VAL A 311 4.33 -7.39 6.79
CA VAL A 311 5.62 -6.72 6.56
C VAL A 311 6.67 -7.20 7.57
N ARG A 312 6.26 -7.48 8.82
CA ARG A 312 7.15 -8.01 9.86
C ARG A 312 7.39 -9.51 9.70
N ARG A 313 8.33 -9.86 8.82
CA ARG A 313 8.82 -11.23 8.61
C ARG A 313 10.34 -11.31 8.47
N VAL A 314 10.88 -12.51 8.63
CA VAL A 314 12.28 -12.84 8.32
C VAL A 314 12.53 -12.60 6.83
N GLY A 315 13.68 -12.01 6.49
CA GLY A 315 13.99 -11.63 5.10
C GLY A 315 13.19 -10.43 4.59
N SER A 316 12.55 -9.66 5.49
CA SER A 316 11.91 -8.39 5.13
C SER A 316 12.89 -7.40 4.52
N TRP A 317 12.36 -6.51 3.68
CA TRP A 317 13.09 -5.39 3.11
C TRP A 317 13.79 -4.56 4.19
N ALA A 318 13.11 -4.36 5.33
CA ALA A 318 13.67 -3.72 6.51
C ALA A 318 14.95 -4.42 7.00
N ALA A 319 14.92 -5.75 7.15
CA ALA A 319 16.08 -6.53 7.56
C ALA A 319 17.22 -6.48 6.54
N LEU A 320 16.91 -6.61 5.24
CA LEU A 320 17.91 -6.57 4.16
C LEU A 320 18.60 -5.21 4.05
N THR A 321 17.88 -4.13 4.32
CA THR A 321 18.40 -2.76 4.20
C THR A 321 18.93 -2.19 5.52
N GLY A 322 18.84 -2.93 6.62
CA GLY A 322 19.22 -2.45 7.96
C GLY A 322 18.34 -1.29 8.45
N GLN A 323 17.12 -1.18 7.94
CA GLN A 323 16.21 -0.08 8.20
C GLN A 323 14.98 -0.54 9.02
N PRO A 324 14.34 0.35 9.80
CA PRO A 324 13.15 -0.03 10.56
C PRO A 324 11.91 -0.21 9.66
N ILE A 325 10.98 -1.05 10.13
CA ILE A 325 9.62 -1.10 9.61
C ILE A 325 8.86 0.10 10.18
N CYS A 326 8.12 0.82 9.33
CA CYS A 326 7.38 2.01 9.72
C CYS A 326 5.87 1.77 9.63
N TYR A 327 5.20 1.81 10.78
CA TYR A 327 3.73 1.79 10.85
C TYR A 327 3.18 3.21 10.98
N ALA A 328 2.17 3.55 10.18
CA ALA A 328 1.50 4.85 10.21
C ALA A 328 0.01 4.69 10.52
N TYR A 329 -0.51 5.55 11.37
CA TYR A 329 -1.94 5.65 11.69
C TYR A 329 -2.35 7.12 11.52
N PRO A 330 -2.74 7.54 10.31
CA PRO A 330 -3.10 8.93 10.05
C PRO A 330 -4.30 9.34 10.90
N THR A 331 -4.16 10.44 11.63
CA THR A 331 -5.21 11.05 12.46
C THR A 331 -5.14 12.56 12.38
N PHE A 332 -6.25 13.22 12.73
CA PHE A 332 -6.26 14.65 13.00
C PHE A 332 -6.43 14.88 14.51
N GLY A 333 -5.70 15.84 15.07
CA GLY A 333 -5.82 16.19 16.48
C GLY A 333 -7.24 16.64 16.84
N GLY A 334 -7.72 16.26 18.03
CA GLY A 334 -9.07 16.55 18.52
C GLY A 334 -10.17 15.65 17.93
N THR A 335 -9.81 14.65 17.12
CA THR A 335 -10.78 13.75 16.50
C THR A 335 -10.90 12.42 17.22
N ARG A 336 -12.03 11.73 17.05
CA ARG A 336 -12.22 10.38 17.60
C ARG A 336 -11.20 9.36 17.04
N ASP A 337 -10.66 9.58 15.85
CA ASP A 337 -9.56 8.77 15.27
C ASP A 337 -8.29 8.84 16.13
N GLU A 338 -7.94 10.02 16.64
CA GLU A 338 -6.79 10.19 17.56
C GLU A 338 -6.99 9.39 18.84
N LYS A 339 -8.18 9.49 19.45
CA LYS A 339 -8.54 8.68 20.62
C LYS A 339 -8.51 7.18 20.32
N ALA A 340 -9.02 6.76 19.16
CA ALA A 340 -9.01 5.37 18.74
C ALA A 340 -7.58 4.83 18.53
N VAL A 341 -6.68 5.63 17.94
CA VAL A 341 -5.26 5.29 17.82
C VAL A 341 -4.60 5.17 19.18
N GLY A 342 -4.87 6.10 20.11
CA GLY A 342 -4.36 6.03 21.48
C GLY A 342 -4.77 4.73 22.19
N ILE A 343 -6.06 4.40 22.15
CA ILE A 343 -6.59 3.14 22.73
C ILE A 343 -5.97 1.92 22.05
N MET A 344 -5.87 1.92 20.72
CA MET A 344 -5.30 0.80 19.98
C MET A 344 -3.82 0.57 20.34
N ARG A 345 -3.04 1.65 20.48
CA ARG A 345 -1.64 1.58 20.89
C ARG A 345 -1.52 0.98 22.29
N GLN A 346 -2.33 1.43 23.26
CA GLN A 346 -2.38 0.83 24.60
C GLN A 346 -2.69 -0.66 24.54
N ARG A 347 -3.68 -1.07 23.73
CA ARG A 347 -4.03 -2.49 23.54
C ARG A 347 -2.87 -3.28 22.94
N ILE A 348 -2.23 -2.79 21.88
CA ILE A 348 -1.10 -3.45 21.23
C ILE A 348 0.07 -3.61 22.22
N ASN A 349 0.35 -2.59 23.05
CA ASN A 349 1.40 -2.66 24.06
C ASN A 349 1.08 -3.70 25.14
N ALA A 350 -0.16 -3.75 25.62
CA ALA A 350 -0.62 -4.76 26.58
C ALA A 350 -0.54 -6.19 25.99
N PHE A 351 -0.96 -6.37 24.73
CA PHE A 351 -0.81 -7.64 24.01
C PHE A 351 0.66 -8.01 23.83
N GLY A 352 1.52 -7.04 23.52
CA GLY A 352 2.96 -7.24 23.40
C GLY A 352 3.54 -7.81 24.69
N LEU A 353 3.21 -7.24 25.85
CA LEU A 353 3.66 -7.74 27.15
C LEU A 353 3.18 -9.15 27.46
N LEU A 354 1.91 -9.46 27.20
CA LEU A 354 1.36 -10.80 27.38
C LEU A 354 2.09 -11.86 26.54
N LEU A 355 2.59 -11.45 25.37
CA LEU A 355 3.35 -12.31 24.45
C LEU A 355 4.87 -12.23 24.67
N GLY A 356 5.33 -11.64 25.78
CA GLY A 356 6.76 -11.57 26.14
C GLY A 356 7.56 -10.43 25.47
N GLY A 357 6.89 -9.49 24.82
CA GLY A 357 7.50 -8.29 24.23
C GLY A 357 7.75 -7.18 25.24
N VAL A 358 8.76 -6.33 24.97
CA VAL A 358 9.09 -5.16 25.78
C VAL A 358 8.55 -3.89 25.10
N PRO A 359 7.59 -3.16 25.70
CA PRO A 359 7.09 -1.91 25.11
C PRO A 359 8.14 -0.80 25.13
N SER A 360 8.21 -0.04 24.03
CA SER A 360 8.96 1.22 23.93
C SER A 360 8.33 2.29 24.84
N LEU A 361 9.14 2.96 25.67
CA LEU A 361 8.71 3.99 26.62
C LEU A 361 8.78 5.42 26.03
N ASP A 362 9.11 5.60 24.75
CA ASP A 362 9.27 6.92 24.14
C ASP A 362 7.95 7.65 23.83
N ASP A 363 6.81 7.09 24.25
CA ASP A 363 5.49 7.62 23.94
C ASP A 363 4.97 8.48 25.09
N GLU A 364 5.29 9.77 25.06
CA GLU A 364 4.54 10.80 25.80
C GLU A 364 3.13 10.94 25.18
N ALA A 365 2.26 9.98 25.44
CA ALA A 365 0.84 10.12 25.20
C ALA A 365 0.25 10.90 26.38
N GLY A 366 0.36 12.22 26.33
CA GLY A 366 -0.27 13.11 27.31
C GLY A 366 -1.79 12.96 27.30
N TYR A 367 -2.35 12.18 28.23
CA TYR A 367 -3.68 12.35 28.82
C TYR A 367 -3.69 11.75 30.23
N SER A 368 -4.05 12.59 31.20
CA SER A 368 -3.79 12.48 32.64
C SER A 368 -4.69 11.50 33.43
N GLU A 369 -5.09 10.35 32.88
CA GLU A 369 -6.05 9.47 33.59
C GLU A 369 -5.64 7.99 33.78
N GLN A 370 -4.44 7.54 33.38
CA GLN A 370 -4.08 6.11 33.55
C GLN A 370 -2.67 5.86 34.11
N SER A 371 -2.31 6.64 35.14
CA SER A 371 -1.07 6.49 35.91
C SER A 371 -0.85 5.07 36.48
N PHE A 372 -1.91 4.36 36.88
CA PHE A 372 -1.79 3.02 37.46
C PHE A 372 -1.38 1.95 36.45
N VAL A 373 -2.02 1.93 35.28
CA VAL A 373 -1.69 0.94 34.23
C VAL A 373 -0.28 1.19 33.75
N GLU A 374 0.10 2.45 33.47
CA GLU A 374 1.47 2.77 33.09
C GLU A 374 2.49 2.39 34.18
N ALA A 375 2.18 2.60 35.46
CA ALA A 375 3.05 2.19 36.56
C ALA A 375 3.21 0.66 36.62
N VAL A 376 2.13 -0.11 36.41
CA VAL A 376 2.16 -1.58 36.36
C VAL A 376 2.97 -2.07 35.15
N LEU A 377 2.76 -1.50 33.96
CA LEU A 377 3.53 -1.86 32.76
C LEU A 377 5.02 -1.53 32.93
N ARG A 378 5.34 -0.41 33.59
CA ARG A 378 6.72 0.01 33.90
C ARG A 378 7.38 -0.92 34.92
N GLY A 379 6.65 -1.34 35.95
CA GLY A 379 7.10 -2.32 36.94
C GLY A 379 7.39 -3.68 36.31
N ALA A 380 6.42 -4.23 35.56
CA ALA A 380 6.56 -5.52 34.88
C ALA A 380 7.78 -5.57 33.93
N ARG A 381 8.07 -4.47 33.22
CA ARG A 381 9.25 -4.36 32.36
C ARG A 381 10.56 -4.45 33.14
N LYS A 382 10.67 -3.76 34.29
CA LYS A 382 11.90 -3.76 35.09
C LYS A 382 12.26 -5.19 35.53
N ASP A 383 11.25 -5.98 35.88
CA ASP A 383 11.43 -7.35 36.31
C ASP A 383 11.73 -8.28 35.13
N LEU A 384 11.02 -8.12 34.00
CA LEU A 384 11.22 -8.91 32.78
C LEU A 384 12.57 -8.64 32.11
N GLU A 385 13.06 -7.41 32.08
CA GLU A 385 14.40 -7.09 31.56
C GLU A 385 15.51 -7.71 32.42
N LEU A 386 15.31 -7.73 33.74
CA LEU A 386 16.26 -8.32 34.67
C LEU A 386 16.29 -9.85 34.55
N LEU A 387 15.14 -10.47 34.31
CA LEU A 387 15.00 -11.89 33.97
C LEU A 387 15.65 -12.23 32.63
N ASN A 388 15.40 -11.46 31.56
CA ASN A 388 15.99 -11.72 30.25
C ASN A 388 17.52 -11.60 30.25
N ARG A 389 18.10 -10.66 31.01
CA ARG A 389 19.56 -10.57 31.15
C ARG A 389 20.18 -11.79 31.85
N ARG A 390 19.43 -12.47 32.73
CA ARG A 390 19.88 -13.70 33.40
C ARG A 390 19.74 -14.94 32.53
N LEU A 391 18.93 -14.89 31.48
CA LEU A 391 18.72 -15.99 30.53
C LEU A 391 19.66 -15.93 29.31
N CYS A 392 20.44 -14.86 29.14
CA CYS A 392 21.49 -14.74 28.14
C CYS A 392 22.88 -15.10 28.71
N VAL A 393 23.04 -16.34 29.17
CA VAL A 393 24.36 -17.00 29.31
C VAL A 393 24.52 -17.99 28.16
#